data_AF-A0A8C1E6M5-F1
#
_entry.id   AF-A0A8C1E6M5-F1
#
_cell.length_a   1.000
_cell.length_b   1.000
_cell.length_c   1.000
_cell.angle_alpha   90.00
_cell.angle_beta   90.00
_cell.angle_gamma   90.00
#
_symmetry.space_group_name_H-M   'P 1'
#
loop_
_entity.id
_entity.type
_entity.pdbx_description
1 polymer ?
#
loop_
_entity_poly.entity_id
_entity_poly.type
_entity_poly.pdbx_seq_one_letter_code
_entity_poly.pdbx_strand_id
1 'polypeptide(L)'
;VATCGTRPAMANRRIIGGVTAHRGEWPWVGSLQYQRTHRCGATLIHCKWLLTAAHCFRSVDLGSSDLNVWVMLKQSSKLECAPRNHTFSIFLEKGI
;
A
#
# COMPACT_ATOMS: atom_id res chain seq x y z
N VAL A 1 -15.62 16.07 0.61
CA VAL A 1 -14.17 16.01 0.26
C VAL A 1 -13.58 14.80 0.95
N ALA A 2 -12.96 13.86 0.23
CA ALA A 2 -12.23 12.77 0.87
C ALA A 2 -10.91 13.34 1.44
N THR A 3 -10.69 13.24 2.75
CA THR A 3 -9.47 13.71 3.41
C THR A 3 -8.35 12.68 3.24
N CYS A 4 -7.17 13.10 2.79
CA CYS A 4 -5.97 12.25 2.67
C CYS A 4 -4.83 12.74 3.60
N GLY A 5 -3.79 11.93 3.79
CA GLY A 5 -2.57 12.33 4.51
C GLY A 5 -2.71 12.51 6.04
N THR A 6 -3.89 12.27 6.61
CA THR A 6 -4.09 12.39 8.07
C THR A 6 -3.65 11.14 8.80
N ARG A 7 -2.82 11.29 9.83
CA ARG A 7 -2.41 10.22 10.74
C ARG A 7 -2.27 10.74 12.17
N PRO A 8 -2.20 9.87 13.20
CA PRO A 8 -1.94 10.30 14.57
C PRO A 8 -0.65 11.13 14.67
N ALA A 9 -0.65 12.13 15.55
CA ALA A 9 0.52 12.96 15.77
C ALA A 9 1.69 12.09 16.29
N MET A 10 2.85 12.18 15.66
CA MET A 10 4.07 11.53 16.14
C MET A 10 4.82 12.45 17.10
N ALA A 11 5.28 11.89 18.22
CA ALA A 11 6.14 12.58 19.17
C ALA A 11 7.51 12.96 18.57
N ASN A 12 8.01 12.19 17.58
CA ASN A 12 9.28 12.44 16.92
C ASN A 12 9.09 12.61 15.40
N ARG A 13 9.64 13.69 14.84
CA ARG A 13 9.52 14.01 13.40
C ARG A 13 10.55 13.29 12.54
N ARG A 14 11.58 12.70 13.15
CA ARG A 14 12.69 12.05 12.45
C ARG A 14 12.79 10.58 12.84
N ILE A 15 12.91 9.73 11.84
CA ILE A 15 13.19 8.31 12.04
C ILE A 15 14.72 8.14 12.04
N ILE A 16 15.30 7.79 13.20
CA ILE A 16 16.69 7.38 13.36
C ILE A 16 16.64 6.07 14.16
N GLY A 17 17.16 4.96 13.62
CA GLY A 17 17.10 3.65 14.28
C GLY A 17 15.65 3.23 14.61
N GLY A 18 14.75 3.39 13.65
CA GLY A 18 13.30 3.38 13.84
C GLY A 18 12.73 2.21 14.65
N VAL A 19 11.51 2.42 15.17
CA VAL A 19 10.77 1.44 15.97
C VAL A 19 9.64 0.80 15.17
N THR A 20 9.18 -0.37 15.61
CA THR A 20 8.00 -1.02 15.03
C THR A 20 6.78 -0.10 15.14
N ALA A 21 6.17 0.20 13.99
CA ALA A 21 4.96 1.00 13.96
C ALA A 21 3.74 0.26 14.53
N HIS A 22 2.91 0.99 15.26
CA HIS A 22 1.62 0.54 15.73
C HIS A 22 0.66 0.30 14.57
N ARG A 23 -0.38 -0.47 14.85
CA ARG A 23 -1.46 -0.72 13.91
C ARG A 23 -2.15 0.59 13.52
N GLY A 24 -2.27 0.86 12.21
CA GLY A 24 -2.90 2.08 11.70
C GLY A 24 -2.10 3.38 11.86
N GLU A 25 -0.85 3.32 12.37
CA GLU A 25 0.01 4.52 12.52
C GLU A 25 0.41 5.15 11.18
N TRP A 26 0.44 4.31 10.14
CA TRP A 26 0.66 4.69 8.74
C TRP A 26 -0.47 4.12 7.87
N PRO A 27 -1.64 4.78 7.83
CA PRO A 27 -2.86 4.20 7.25
C PRO A 27 -2.77 3.85 5.77
N TRP A 28 -1.90 4.54 5.03
CA TRP A 28 -1.74 4.39 3.58
C TRP A 28 -0.67 3.36 3.19
N VAL A 29 0.10 2.81 4.13
CA VAL A 29 1.16 1.84 3.81
C VAL A 29 0.54 0.47 3.58
N GLY A 30 0.75 -0.07 2.38
CA GLY A 30 0.30 -1.38 1.95
C GLY A 30 1.47 -2.34 1.64
N SER A 31 1.21 -3.63 1.83
CA SER A 31 2.12 -4.72 1.47
C SER A 31 1.59 -5.43 0.22
N LEU A 32 2.34 -5.35 -0.89
CA LEU A 32 2.09 -6.15 -2.09
C LEU A 32 2.65 -7.55 -1.91
N GLN A 33 1.78 -8.53 -2.07
CA GLN A 33 2.14 -9.93 -1.89
C GLN A 33 1.89 -10.76 -3.12
N TYR A 34 2.85 -11.64 -3.40
CA TYR A 34 2.75 -12.70 -4.38
C TYR A 34 2.88 -14.03 -3.66
N GLN A 35 1.98 -14.97 -3.92
CA GLN A 35 1.93 -16.26 -3.21
C GLN A 35 1.99 -16.10 -1.67
N ARG A 36 1.23 -15.13 -1.13
CA ARG A 36 1.19 -14.79 0.31
C ARG A 36 2.53 -14.34 0.92
N THR A 37 3.51 -13.99 0.08
CA THR A 37 4.83 -13.50 0.52
C THR A 37 5.01 -12.04 0.12
N HIS A 38 5.50 -11.21 1.04
CA HIS A 38 5.76 -9.78 0.77
C HIS A 38 6.80 -9.62 -0.35
N ARG A 39 6.51 -8.77 -1.32
CA ARG A 39 7.42 -8.46 -2.44
C ARG A 39 7.81 -7.00 -2.48
N CYS A 40 6.83 -6.11 -2.33
CA CYS A 40 7.03 -4.66 -2.44
C CYS A 40 6.08 -3.89 -1.53
N GLY A 41 6.41 -2.62 -1.27
CA GLY A 41 5.49 -1.66 -0.67
C GLY A 41 4.52 -1.05 -1.70
N ALA A 42 3.38 -0.59 -1.22
CA ALA A 42 2.44 0.24 -1.98
C ALA A 42 1.86 1.34 -1.09
N THR A 43 1.38 2.41 -1.71
CA THR A 43 0.78 3.57 -1.02
C THR A 43 -0.65 3.79 -1.48
N LEU A 44 -1.60 3.87 -0.55
CA LEU A 44 -2.98 4.25 -0.83
C LEU A 44 -3.07 5.73 -1.18
N ILE A 45 -3.28 6.04 -2.46
CA ILE A 45 -3.45 7.40 -2.97
C ILE A 45 -4.92 7.73 -3.20
N HIS A 46 -5.75 6.71 -3.39
CA HIS A 46 -7.20 6.85 -3.53
C HIS A 46 -7.88 5.58 -3.03
N CYS A 47 -9.18 5.68 -2.77
CA CYS A 47 -10.05 4.60 -2.34
C CYS A 47 -9.94 3.32 -3.19
N LYS A 48 -9.65 3.45 -4.49
CA LYS A 48 -9.48 2.33 -5.43
C LYS A 48 -8.09 2.25 -6.08
N TRP A 49 -7.19 3.17 -5.74
CA TRP A 49 -5.88 3.28 -6.41
C TRP A 49 -4.72 3.19 -5.41
N LEU A 50 -3.76 2.34 -5.75
CA LEU A 50 -2.48 2.25 -5.06
C LEU A 50 -1.36 2.73 -5.98
N LEU A 51 -0.37 3.39 -5.41
CA LEU A 51 0.88 3.73 -6.06
C LEU A 51 1.96 2.72 -5.67
N THR A 52 2.73 2.23 -6.64
CA THR A 52 3.92 1.40 -6.41
C THR A 52 4.90 1.53 -7.58
N ALA A 53 6.07 0.90 -7.46
CA ALA A 53 7.09 0.91 -8.50
C ALA A 53 6.82 -0.14 -9.59
N ALA A 54 7.02 0.24 -10.85
CA ALA A 54 6.87 -0.67 -12.00
C ALA A 54 7.74 -1.94 -11.91
N HIS A 55 8.95 -1.84 -11.34
CA HIS A 55 9.85 -2.98 -11.24
C HIS A 55 9.33 -4.10 -10.31
N CYS A 56 8.35 -3.81 -9.44
CA CYS A 56 7.70 -4.81 -8.61
C CYS A 56 6.95 -5.88 -9.41
N PHE A 57 6.68 -5.61 -10.71
CA PHE A 57 6.00 -6.52 -11.63
C PHE A 57 6.91 -7.03 -12.75
N ARG A 58 8.20 -6.65 -12.79
CA ARG A 58 9.11 -6.95 -13.92
C ARG A 58 9.43 -8.43 -14.09
N SER A 59 9.32 -9.21 -13.01
CA SER A 59 9.58 -10.66 -12.98
C SER A 59 8.31 -11.50 -13.08
N VAL A 60 7.15 -10.86 -13.26
CA VAL A 60 5.90 -11.56 -13.51
C VAL A 60 5.41 -11.09 -14.85
N ASP A 61 5.44 -11.99 -15.84
CA ASP A 61 5.05 -11.67 -17.21
C ASP A 61 3.73 -10.89 -17.21
N LEU A 62 3.78 -9.64 -17.69
CA LEU A 62 2.65 -8.71 -17.75
C LEU A 62 1.52 -9.20 -18.68
N GLY A 63 1.65 -10.41 -19.24
CA GLY A 63 0.63 -11.14 -19.99
C GLY A 63 -0.11 -12.22 -19.18
N SER A 64 0.26 -12.48 -17.92
CA SER A 64 -0.51 -13.38 -17.05
C SER A 64 -1.64 -12.60 -16.40
N SER A 65 -2.84 -12.77 -16.95
CA SER A 65 -4.10 -12.23 -16.45
C SER A 65 -4.48 -12.67 -15.03
N ASP A 66 -3.69 -13.54 -14.37
CA ASP A 66 -3.99 -14.15 -13.07
C ASP A 66 -2.97 -13.84 -11.97
N LEU A 67 -2.38 -12.64 -12.01
CA LEU A 67 -1.62 -12.09 -10.90
C LEU A 67 -2.54 -11.85 -9.68
N ASN A 68 -2.67 -12.86 -8.81
CA ASN A 68 -3.34 -12.75 -7.51
C ASN A 68 -2.48 -11.93 -6.54
N VAL A 69 -2.43 -10.61 -6.74
CA VAL A 69 -1.69 -9.67 -5.89
C VAL A 69 -2.60 -9.23 -4.75
N TRP A 70 -2.22 -9.60 -3.53
CA TRP A 70 -2.94 -9.19 -2.34
C TRP A 70 -2.32 -7.94 -1.76
N VAL A 71 -3.16 -6.95 -1.46
CA VAL A 71 -2.75 -5.74 -0.76
C VAL A 71 -3.26 -5.86 0.67
N MET A 72 -2.33 -5.99 1.61
CA MET A 72 -2.65 -5.91 3.02
C MET A 72 -2.42 -4.48 3.51
N LEU A 73 -3.51 -3.81 3.89
CA LEU A 73 -3.49 -2.55 4.62
C LEU A 73 -3.60 -2.89 6.10
N LYS A 74 -2.73 -2.31 6.94
CA LYS A 74 -2.48 -2.78 8.31
C LYS A 74 -3.60 -2.47 9.35
N GLN A 75 -4.86 -2.39 8.90
CA GLN A 75 -6.12 -2.13 9.64
C GLN A 75 -6.57 -0.67 9.70
N SER A 76 -7.85 -0.57 9.35
CA SER A 76 -8.74 0.55 9.19
C SER A 76 -9.72 0.65 10.36
N SER A 77 -9.74 1.78 11.03
CA SER A 77 -11.01 2.45 11.34
C SER A 77 -11.21 3.68 10.46
N LYS A 78 -10.34 3.90 9.45
CA LYS A 78 -10.29 5.08 8.56
C LYS A 78 -10.16 4.77 7.06
N LEU A 79 -9.98 3.52 6.66
CA LEU A 79 -10.16 3.04 5.28
C LEU A 79 -11.63 2.77 4.96
N GLU A 80 -12.56 3.61 5.41
CA GLU A 80 -13.98 3.52 5.02
C GLU A 80 -14.17 3.50 3.49
N CYS A 81 -13.21 4.02 2.74
CA CYS A 81 -13.30 4.06 1.30
C CYS A 81 -12.55 2.95 0.55
N ALA A 82 -11.81 2.06 1.24
CA ALA A 82 -11.17 0.93 0.57
C ALA A 82 -12.19 -0.15 0.19
N PRO A 83 -12.07 -0.80 -0.99
CA PRO A 83 -13.01 -1.78 -1.47
C PRO A 83 -13.00 -3.04 -0.58
N ARG A 84 -14.19 -3.55 -0.26
CA ARG A 84 -14.41 -4.72 0.61
C ARG A 84 -13.76 -6.01 0.09
N ASN A 85 -13.53 -6.11 -1.23
CA ASN A 85 -12.86 -7.24 -1.86
C ASN A 85 -11.34 -7.07 -1.98
N HIS A 86 -10.76 -6.00 -1.42
CA HIS A 86 -9.33 -5.70 -1.46
C HIS A 86 -8.75 -5.64 -2.88
N THR A 87 -9.59 -5.38 -3.89
CA THR A 87 -9.17 -5.22 -5.27
C THR A 87 -8.86 -3.76 -5.53
N PHE A 88 -7.58 -3.46 -5.81
CA PHE A 88 -7.13 -2.11 -6.10
C PHE A 88 -6.55 -2.06 -7.51
N SER A 89 -6.77 -0.95 -8.21
CA SER A 89 -6.04 -0.63 -9.43
C SER A 89 -4.67 -0.07 -9.07
N ILE A 90 -3.63 -0.52 -9.77
CA ILE A 90 -2.25 -0.16 -9.48
C ILE A 90 -1.82 0.92 -10.47
N PHE A 91 -1.48 2.09 -9.95
CA PHE A 91 -0.79 3.13 -10.69
C PHE A 91 0.72 2.84 -10.62
N LEU A 92 1.34 2.67 -11.79
CA LEU A 92 2.77 2.42 -11.92
C LEU A 92 3.48 3.73 -12.22
N GLU A 93 4.30 4.19 -11.29
CA GLU A 93 5.27 5.23 -11.61
C GLU A 93 6.55 4.54 -12.11
N LYS A 94 7.03 4.97 -13.29
CA LYS A 94 8.38 4.61 -13.74
C LYS A 94 9.35 5.39 -12.87
N GLY A 95 9.98 4.72 -11.90
CA GLY A 95 11.09 5.30 -11.16
C GLY A 95 12.19 5.73 -12.13
N ILE A 96 12.78 6.91 -11.85
CA ILE A 96 13.97 7.46 -12.50
C ILE A 96 15.13 6.47 -12.40
#